data_AF-A0A7Y3BDY3-F1
#
_entry.id   AF-A0A7Y3BDY3-F1
#
_cell.length_a   1.000
_cell.length_b   1.000
_cell.length_c   1.000
_cell.angle_alpha   90.00
_cell.angle_beta   90.00
_cell.angle_gamma   90.00
#
_symmetry.space_group_name_H-M   'P 1'
#
loop_
_entity.id
_entity.type
_entity.pdbx_description
1 polymer ?
#
loop_
_entity_poly.entity_id
_entity_poly.type
_entity_poly.pdbx_seq_one_letter_code
_entity_poly.pdbx_strand_id
1 'polypeptide(L)'
;MAQTDLKGPDASAPGLTRRQVYEAQIRRRSMMVAATSTGAVLLALIVFIPLAPGWEGVKKSFFNADVFARTFPGLLEAFLLDVAIFAWSAPLIFLLGLLVALCRDAQSPALYPLRLFGILYTDVFRGVPVILVIYLIGFGIPGLGLPRPWNSPYIWGTVALVLTYAAYVAEVLRSGIESIHQSQRSAAASLGLSHSDTMRFVVLPQAIRRVVPANMNLFIALQK
;
A
#
# COMPACT_ATOMS: atom_id res chain seq x y z
N MET A 1 73.91 15.04 -29.10
CA MET A 1 72.85 15.17 -30.13
C MET A 1 72.76 13.82 -30.84
N ALA A 2 71.69 13.05 -30.84
CA ALA A 2 70.38 13.13 -30.22
C ALA A 2 69.89 11.67 -30.07
N GLN A 3 69.33 11.32 -28.91
CA GLN A 3 68.51 10.12 -28.75
C GLN A 3 67.19 10.37 -29.48
N THR A 4 66.80 9.48 -30.41
CA THR A 4 65.45 9.49 -30.98
C THR A 4 64.73 8.25 -30.50
N ASP A 5 63.89 8.51 -29.52
CA ASP A 5 62.98 7.66 -28.79
C ASP A 5 61.95 7.03 -29.75
N LEU A 6 62.01 5.70 -29.93
CA LEU A 6 60.96 4.95 -30.64
C LEU A 6 59.81 4.69 -29.66
N LYS A 7 59.00 5.73 -29.48
CA LYS A 7 57.72 5.65 -28.77
C LYS A 7 56.76 4.77 -29.56
N GLY A 8 56.64 3.50 -29.16
CA GLY A 8 55.59 2.61 -29.64
C GLY A 8 54.21 3.26 -29.38
N PRO A 9 53.22 3.11 -30.28
CA PRO A 9 51.95 3.78 -30.12
C PRO A 9 51.28 3.34 -28.82
N ASP A 10 51.00 4.36 -28.01
CA ASP A 10 50.37 4.32 -26.71
C ASP A 10 49.13 3.42 -26.69
N ALA A 11 49.00 2.64 -25.61
CA ALA A 11 47.81 1.89 -25.24
C ALA A 11 46.65 2.86 -24.97
N SER A 12 45.95 3.28 -26.03
CA SER A 12 44.76 4.12 -25.94
C SER A 12 43.55 3.29 -25.52
N ALA A 13 42.97 3.65 -24.36
CA ALA A 13 41.60 3.44 -23.86
C ALA A 13 40.81 2.22 -24.39
N PRO A 14 40.18 1.39 -23.52
CA PRO A 14 39.35 0.28 -23.98
C PRO A 14 38.21 0.80 -24.87
N GLY A 15 38.37 0.66 -26.19
CA GLY A 15 37.36 1.01 -27.16
C GLY A 15 36.10 0.19 -26.89
N LEU A 16 34.93 0.82 -27.02
CA LEU A 16 33.66 0.13 -26.88
C LEU A 16 33.67 -1.14 -27.73
N THR A 17 33.32 -2.27 -27.10
CA THR A 17 33.26 -3.56 -27.81
C THR A 17 32.26 -3.45 -28.96
N ARG A 18 32.49 -4.10 -30.10
CA ARG A 18 31.55 -4.08 -31.26
C ARG A 18 30.08 -4.33 -30.85
N ARG A 19 29.88 -5.20 -29.84
CA ARG A 19 28.59 -5.46 -29.20
C ARG A 19 27.99 -4.24 -28.48
N GLN A 20 28.78 -3.49 -27.72
CA GLN A 20 28.34 -2.28 -27.02
C GLN A 20 27.95 -1.17 -28.00
N VAL A 21 28.66 -1.02 -29.12
CA VAL A 21 28.31 -0.07 -30.19
C VAL A 21 26.99 -0.48 -30.87
N TYR A 22 26.81 -1.77 -31.16
CA TYR A 22 25.58 -2.31 -31.74
C TYR A 22 24.37 -2.17 -30.80
N GLU A 23 24.52 -2.49 -29.51
CA GLU A 23 23.47 -2.32 -28.49
C GLU A 23 23.11 -0.84 -28.30
N ALA A 24 24.09 0.08 -28.35
CA ALA A 24 23.84 1.52 -28.29
C ALA A 24 23.07 2.04 -29.52
N GLN A 25 23.37 1.52 -30.71
CA GLN A 25 22.64 1.85 -31.94
C GLN A 25 21.19 1.36 -31.91
N ILE A 26 20.95 0.13 -31.47
CA ILE A 26 19.59 -0.41 -31.30
C ILE A 26 18.81 0.39 -30.26
N ARG A 27 19.42 0.64 -29.08
CA ARG A 27 18.78 1.42 -28.01
C ARG A 27 18.45 2.84 -28.46
N ARG A 28 19.33 3.49 -29.23
CA ARG A 28 19.06 4.82 -29.78
C ARG A 28 17.91 4.78 -30.78
N ARG A 29 17.86 3.78 -31.67
CA ARG A 29 16.75 3.61 -32.63
C ARG A 29 15.43 3.31 -31.92
N SER A 30 15.41 2.43 -30.93
CA SER A 30 14.21 2.13 -30.14
C SER A 30 13.74 3.34 -29.33
N MET A 31 14.66 4.10 -28.71
CA MET A 31 14.33 5.35 -28.01
C MET A 31 13.79 6.41 -28.97
N MET A 32 14.37 6.57 -30.16
CA MET A 32 13.87 7.50 -31.17
C MET A 32 12.47 7.12 -31.66
N VAL A 33 12.23 5.83 -31.94
CA VAL A 33 10.91 5.31 -32.32
C VAL A 33 9.90 5.53 -31.19
N ALA A 34 10.27 5.22 -29.93
CA ALA A 34 9.39 5.42 -28.78
C ALA A 34 9.08 6.91 -28.54
N ALA A 35 10.06 7.80 -28.69
CA ALA A 35 9.87 9.24 -28.55
C ALA A 35 8.98 9.80 -29.66
N THR A 36 9.20 9.39 -30.91
CA THR A 36 8.37 9.81 -32.04
C THR A 36 6.96 9.25 -31.96
N SER A 37 6.77 7.99 -31.58
CA SER A 37 5.43 7.41 -31.41
C SER A 37 4.67 8.08 -30.26
N THR A 38 5.33 8.31 -29.12
CA THR A 38 4.73 9.00 -27.98
C THR A 38 4.37 10.44 -28.34
N GLY A 39 5.28 11.17 -28.99
CA GLY A 39 5.03 12.52 -29.47
C GLY A 39 3.88 12.59 -30.47
N ALA A 40 3.80 11.64 -31.41
CA ALA A 40 2.72 11.55 -32.38
C ALA A 40 1.36 11.30 -31.71
N VAL A 41 1.29 10.41 -30.72
CA VAL A 41 0.07 10.15 -29.95
C VAL A 41 -0.34 11.39 -29.13
N LEU A 42 0.58 12.02 -28.41
CA LEU A 42 0.29 13.24 -27.65
C LEU A 42 -0.22 14.37 -28.55
N LEU A 43 0.41 14.55 -29.70
CA LEU A 43 0.00 15.55 -30.68
C LEU A 43 -1.39 15.24 -31.24
N ALA A 44 -1.67 13.98 -31.57
CA ALA A 44 -3.00 13.55 -32.00
C ALA A 44 -4.05 13.84 -30.92
N LEU A 45 -3.77 13.54 -29.64
CA LEU A 45 -4.69 13.85 -28.55
C LEU A 45 -4.93 15.36 -28.39
N ILE A 46 -3.86 16.17 -28.37
CA ILE A 46 -3.94 17.63 -28.23
C ILE A 46 -4.72 18.26 -29.39
N VAL A 47 -4.63 17.70 -30.59
CA VAL A 47 -5.35 18.21 -31.77
C VAL A 47 -6.80 17.71 -31.81
N PHE A 48 -7.03 16.41 -31.67
CA PHE A 48 -8.35 15.81 -31.88
C PHE A 48 -9.31 16.03 -30.71
N ILE A 49 -8.82 16.12 -29.46
CA ILE A 49 -9.70 16.32 -28.29
C ILE A 49 -10.41 17.68 -28.35
N PRO A 50 -9.74 18.82 -28.62
CA PRO A 50 -10.42 20.11 -28.73
C PRO A 50 -11.36 20.24 -29.92
N LEU A 51 -11.13 19.44 -30.97
CA LEU A 51 -12.00 19.37 -32.15
C LEU A 51 -13.28 18.57 -31.89
N ALA A 52 -13.37 17.83 -30.77
CA ALA A 52 -14.55 17.07 -30.44
C ALA A 52 -15.75 18.00 -30.15
N PRO A 53 -16.97 17.70 -30.67
CA PRO A 53 -18.15 18.55 -30.49
C PRO A 53 -18.50 18.87 -29.02
N GLY A 54 -18.13 18.00 -28.08
CA GLY A 54 -18.37 18.14 -26.65
C GLY A 54 -17.25 18.81 -25.85
N TRP A 55 -16.16 19.25 -26.49
CA TRP A 55 -14.98 19.74 -25.78
C TRP A 55 -15.27 20.92 -24.85
N GLU A 56 -16.09 21.88 -25.28
CA GLU A 56 -16.46 23.03 -24.45
C GLU A 56 -17.25 22.63 -23.19
N GLY A 57 -18.06 21.57 -23.28
CA GLY A 57 -18.75 21.00 -22.12
C GLY A 57 -17.76 20.37 -21.14
N VAL A 58 -16.83 19.56 -21.64
CA VAL A 58 -15.74 18.95 -20.85
C VAL A 58 -14.88 20.02 -20.18
N LYS A 59 -14.50 21.06 -20.93
CA LYS A 59 -13.71 22.18 -20.43
C LYS A 59 -14.40 22.90 -19.27
N LYS A 60 -15.70 23.14 -19.37
CA LYS A 60 -16.49 23.76 -18.30
C LYS A 60 -16.70 22.85 -17.08
N SER A 61 -16.84 21.54 -17.28
CA SER A 61 -17.05 20.59 -16.18
C SER A 61 -15.77 20.22 -15.44
N PHE A 62 -14.65 20.08 -16.14
CA PHE A 62 -13.40 19.54 -15.57
C PHE A 62 -12.28 20.57 -15.44
N PHE A 63 -12.27 21.63 -16.25
CA PHE A 63 -11.17 22.61 -16.34
C PHE A 63 -11.62 24.04 -16.01
N ASN A 64 -12.60 24.20 -15.12
CA ASN A 64 -13.08 25.49 -14.65
C ASN A 64 -12.26 25.97 -13.43
N ALA A 65 -11.32 26.88 -13.68
CA ALA A 65 -10.44 27.41 -12.65
C ALA A 65 -11.18 28.20 -11.55
N ASP A 66 -12.24 28.93 -11.89
CA ASP A 66 -13.03 29.69 -10.92
C ASP A 66 -13.77 28.78 -9.94
N VAL A 67 -14.39 27.71 -10.43
CA VAL A 67 -15.03 26.70 -9.58
C VAL A 67 -13.99 25.99 -8.72
N PHE A 68 -12.86 25.60 -9.32
CA PHE A 68 -11.76 24.98 -8.58
C PHE A 68 -11.28 25.87 -7.43
N ALA A 69 -10.98 27.14 -7.68
CA ALA A 69 -10.49 28.07 -6.66
C ALA A 69 -11.50 28.29 -5.52
N ARG A 70 -12.80 28.30 -5.82
CA ARG A 70 -13.87 28.43 -4.81
C ARG A 70 -14.05 27.17 -3.97
N THR A 71 -13.92 25.99 -4.58
CA THR A 71 -14.13 24.70 -3.89
C THR A 71 -12.84 24.18 -3.24
N PHE A 72 -11.67 24.63 -3.66
CA PHE A 72 -10.37 24.17 -3.17
C PHE A 72 -10.20 24.27 -1.64
N PRO A 73 -10.59 25.35 -0.95
CA PRO A 73 -10.49 25.40 0.51
C PRO A 73 -11.30 24.29 1.20
N GLY A 74 -12.54 24.03 0.74
CA GLY A 74 -13.37 22.96 1.28
C GLY A 74 -12.82 21.56 0.98
N LEU A 75 -12.21 21.36 -0.19
CA LEU A 75 -11.50 20.12 -0.52
C LEU A 75 -10.29 19.91 0.38
N LEU A 76 -9.54 20.98 0.66
CA LEU A 76 -8.40 20.92 1.55
C LEU A 76 -8.83 20.59 2.99
N GLU A 77 -9.91 21.19 3.48
CA GLU A 77 -10.47 20.86 4.80
C GLU A 77 -10.92 19.40 4.89
N ALA A 78 -11.66 18.91 3.89
CA ALA A 78 -12.08 17.51 3.82
C ALA A 78 -10.87 16.56 3.78
N PHE A 79 -9.88 16.86 2.94
CA PHE A 79 -8.64 16.09 2.86
C PHE A 79 -7.88 16.06 4.20
N LEU A 80 -7.77 17.20 4.90
CA LEU A 80 -7.11 17.26 6.20
C LEU A 80 -7.88 16.45 7.25
N LEU A 81 -9.22 16.46 7.19
CA LEU A 81 -10.06 15.63 8.04
C LEU A 81 -9.84 14.14 7.76
N ASP A 82 -9.76 13.73 6.50
CA ASP A 82 -9.45 12.35 6.11
C ASP A 82 -8.07 11.92 6.61
N VAL A 83 -7.05 12.78 6.47
CA VAL A 83 -5.70 12.56 7.01
C VAL A 83 -5.73 12.44 8.53
N ALA A 84 -6.51 13.28 9.22
CA ALA A 84 -6.67 13.20 10.67
C ALA A 84 -7.32 11.87 11.07
N ILE A 85 -8.38 11.43 10.39
CA ILE A 85 -9.04 10.14 10.61
C ILE A 85 -8.05 8.99 10.40
N PHE A 86 -7.31 9.03 9.29
CA PHE A 86 -6.29 8.04 8.96
C PHE A 86 -5.25 7.92 10.08
N ALA A 87 -4.75 9.05 10.60
CA ALA A 87 -3.65 9.09 11.56
C ALA A 87 -3.92 8.28 12.84
N TRP A 88 -5.16 8.20 13.30
CA TRP A 88 -5.54 7.35 14.45
C TRP A 88 -6.16 6.01 14.06
N SER A 89 -6.80 5.89 12.90
CA SER A 89 -7.33 4.62 12.40
C SER A 89 -6.22 3.61 12.13
N ALA A 90 -5.14 4.05 11.49
CA ALA A 90 -4.03 3.19 11.08
C ALA A 90 -3.37 2.43 12.25
N PRO A 91 -2.97 3.09 13.35
CA PRO A 91 -2.45 2.40 14.53
C PRO A 91 -3.46 1.41 15.14
N LEU A 92 -4.76 1.77 15.19
CA LEU A 92 -5.80 0.90 15.73
C LEU A 92 -6.01 -0.35 14.87
N ILE A 93 -6.02 -0.19 13.55
CA ILE A 93 -6.09 -1.29 12.58
C ILE A 93 -4.92 -2.25 12.79
N PHE A 94 -3.70 -1.71 12.88
CA PHE A 94 -2.51 -2.53 13.06
C PHE A 94 -2.54 -3.26 14.41
N LEU A 95 -2.86 -2.55 15.50
CA LEU A 95 -2.93 -3.13 16.84
C LEU A 95 -3.97 -4.24 16.92
N LEU A 96 -5.20 -3.98 16.48
CA LEU A 96 -6.27 -4.97 16.47
C LEU A 96 -5.94 -6.14 15.55
N GLY A 97 -5.40 -5.88 14.35
CA GLY A 97 -4.97 -6.91 13.42
C GLY A 97 -3.88 -7.81 14.00
N LEU A 98 -2.90 -7.23 14.70
CA LEU A 98 -1.85 -7.98 15.39
C LEU A 98 -2.42 -8.84 16.51
N LEU A 99 -3.30 -8.29 17.35
CA LEU A 99 -3.94 -9.05 18.42
C LEU A 99 -4.72 -10.25 17.87
N VAL A 100 -5.51 -10.04 16.81
CA VAL A 100 -6.29 -11.11 16.15
C VAL A 100 -5.37 -12.15 15.53
N ALA A 101 -4.27 -11.73 14.87
CA ALA A 101 -3.28 -12.66 14.30
C ALA A 101 -2.63 -13.55 15.37
N LEU A 102 -2.22 -12.95 16.50
CA LEU A 102 -1.61 -13.68 17.62
C LEU A 102 -2.61 -14.63 18.30
N CYS A 103 -3.87 -14.20 18.46
CA CYS A 103 -4.94 -15.06 18.99
C CYS A 103 -5.19 -16.26 18.09
N ARG A 104 -5.06 -16.09 16.76
CA ARG A 104 -5.24 -17.16 15.79
C ARG A 104 -4.06 -18.13 15.74
N ASP A 105 -2.84 -17.66 15.99
CA ASP A 105 -1.61 -18.49 16.07
C ASP A 105 -1.49 -19.27 17.39
N ALA A 106 -2.24 -18.89 18.43
CA ALA A 106 -2.15 -19.52 19.75
C ALA A 106 -2.40 -21.04 19.71
N GLN A 107 -1.43 -21.79 20.22
CA GLN A 107 -1.43 -23.27 20.24
C GLN A 107 -2.05 -23.87 21.52
N SER A 108 -2.26 -23.06 22.57
CA SER A 108 -2.79 -23.55 23.85
C SER A 108 -4.27 -23.95 23.74
N PRO A 109 -4.68 -25.15 24.21
CA PRO A 109 -6.08 -25.58 24.23
C PRO A 109 -7.01 -24.63 24.99
N ALA A 110 -6.51 -23.97 26.05
CA ALA A 110 -7.29 -23.01 26.85
C ALA A 110 -7.68 -21.75 26.05
N LEU A 111 -6.93 -21.42 24.99
CA LEU A 111 -7.18 -20.26 24.13
C LEU A 111 -8.06 -20.61 22.92
N TYR A 112 -8.59 -21.84 22.85
CA TYR A 112 -9.44 -22.27 21.75
C TYR A 112 -10.66 -21.37 21.49
N PRO A 113 -11.44 -20.93 22.51
CA PRO A 113 -12.58 -20.03 22.27
C PRO A 113 -12.15 -18.70 21.66
N LEU A 114 -11.02 -18.15 22.10
CA LEU A 114 -10.46 -16.90 21.58
C LEU A 114 -9.98 -17.06 20.14
N ARG A 115 -9.35 -18.19 19.82
CA ARG A 115 -8.95 -18.56 18.46
C ARG A 115 -10.16 -18.65 17.54
N LEU A 116 -11.23 -19.31 17.99
CA LEU A 116 -12.48 -19.43 17.24
C LEU A 116 -13.11 -18.07 16.97
N PHE A 117 -13.18 -17.20 17.97
CA PHE A 117 -13.64 -15.82 17.79
C PHE A 117 -12.80 -15.07 16.74
N GLY A 118 -11.46 -15.19 16.82
CA GLY A 118 -10.56 -14.59 15.84
C GLY A 118 -10.81 -15.07 14.41
N ILE A 119 -11.04 -16.38 14.22
CA ILE A 119 -11.38 -16.98 12.92
C ILE A 119 -12.70 -16.41 12.40
N LEU A 120 -13.76 -16.48 13.20
CA LEU A 120 -15.10 -15.99 12.81
C LEU A 120 -15.10 -14.50 12.50
N TYR A 121 -14.44 -13.69 13.33
CA TYR A 121 -14.24 -12.27 13.10
C TYR A 121 -13.56 -12.03 11.74
N THR A 122 -12.45 -12.71 11.46
CA THR A 122 -11.75 -12.51 10.18
C THR A 122 -12.55 -12.98 8.98
N ASP A 123 -13.30 -14.07 9.10
CA ASP A 123 -14.09 -14.62 8.00
C ASP A 123 -15.27 -13.70 7.66
N VAL A 124 -15.96 -13.17 8.68
CA VAL A 124 -17.09 -12.26 8.49
C VAL A 124 -16.62 -10.95 7.87
N PHE A 125 -15.65 -10.25 8.47
CA PHE A 125 -15.25 -8.91 8.01
C PHE A 125 -14.49 -8.92 6.68
N ARG A 126 -13.90 -10.06 6.27
CA ARG A 126 -13.31 -10.23 4.93
C ARG A 126 -14.30 -10.77 3.91
N GLY A 127 -15.36 -11.45 4.35
CA GLY A 127 -16.42 -11.97 3.48
C GLY A 127 -17.49 -10.94 3.14
N VAL A 128 -17.70 -9.93 3.99
CA VAL A 128 -18.71 -8.89 3.79
C VAL A 128 -18.11 -7.69 3.05
N PRO A 129 -18.79 -7.14 2.02
CA PRO A 129 -18.38 -5.89 1.38
C PRO A 129 -18.21 -4.74 2.38
N VAL A 130 -17.06 -4.06 2.34
CA VAL A 130 -16.71 -2.93 3.25
C VAL A 130 -17.83 -1.89 3.32
N ILE A 131 -18.43 -1.57 2.16
CA ILE A 131 -19.51 -0.60 2.07
C ILE A 131 -20.73 -1.00 2.91
N LEU A 132 -21.08 -2.29 2.99
CA LEU A 132 -22.17 -2.77 3.83
C LEU A 132 -21.86 -2.61 5.32
N VAL A 133 -20.59 -2.85 5.72
CA VAL A 133 -20.16 -2.65 7.10
C VAL A 133 -20.22 -1.16 7.48
N ILE A 134 -19.76 -0.27 6.58
CA ILE A 134 -19.87 1.18 6.77
C ILE A 134 -21.34 1.61 6.85
N TYR A 135 -22.22 1.08 6.01
CA TYR A 135 -23.66 1.38 6.09
C TYR A 135 -24.26 0.94 7.42
N LEU A 136 -24.02 -0.31 7.83
CA LEU A 136 -24.62 -0.87 9.04
C LEU A 136 -24.09 -0.19 10.31
N ILE A 137 -22.78 -0.01 10.43
CA ILE A 137 -22.17 0.56 11.64
C ILE A 137 -22.20 2.08 11.59
N GLY A 138 -21.72 2.66 10.48
CA GLY A 138 -21.57 4.11 10.29
C GLY A 138 -22.88 4.88 10.18
N PHE A 139 -23.98 4.24 9.75
CA PHE A 139 -25.31 4.87 9.71
C PHE A 139 -26.34 4.17 10.60
N GLY A 140 -26.28 2.83 10.72
CA GLY A 140 -27.25 2.09 11.53
C GLY A 140 -27.16 2.40 13.03
N ILE A 141 -25.96 2.53 13.59
CA ILE A 141 -25.79 2.88 15.02
C ILE A 141 -26.19 4.34 15.30
N PRO A 142 -25.74 5.34 14.51
CA PRO A 142 -26.31 6.70 14.54
C PRO A 142 -27.83 6.77 14.47
N GLY A 143 -28.44 5.88 13.67
CA GLY A 143 -29.90 5.75 13.54
C GLY A 143 -30.64 5.37 14.83
N LEU A 144 -29.93 4.88 15.86
CA LEU A 144 -30.51 4.61 17.18
C LEU A 144 -30.82 5.88 17.99
N GLY A 145 -30.43 7.06 17.51
CA GLY A 145 -30.79 8.34 18.14
C GLY A 145 -30.00 8.65 19.42
N LEU A 146 -28.79 8.10 19.56
CA LEU A 146 -27.91 8.40 20.69
C LEU A 146 -27.58 9.91 20.77
N PRO A 147 -27.35 10.46 21.96
CA PRO A 147 -26.89 11.85 22.09
C PRO A 147 -25.47 12.00 21.56
N ARG A 148 -25.11 13.20 21.08
CA ARG A 148 -23.71 13.52 20.77
C ARG A 148 -22.83 13.38 22.03
N PRO A 149 -21.58 12.90 21.91
CA PRO A 149 -20.85 12.63 20.66
C PRO A 149 -21.11 11.24 20.03
N TRP A 150 -21.86 10.36 20.68
CA TRP A 150 -22.06 8.95 20.31
C TRP A 150 -22.87 8.73 19.02
N ASN A 151 -23.42 9.80 18.45
CA ASN A 151 -24.10 9.81 17.16
C ASN A 151 -23.28 10.55 16.09
N SER A 152 -21.95 10.49 16.20
CA SER A 152 -21.03 11.07 15.23
C SER A 152 -20.71 10.04 14.13
N PRO A 153 -21.00 10.35 12.85
CA PRO A 153 -20.59 9.50 11.72
C PRO A 153 -19.08 9.29 11.66
N TYR A 154 -18.29 10.26 12.16
CA TYR A 154 -16.83 10.14 12.21
C TYR A 154 -16.37 9.02 13.14
N ILE A 155 -17.06 8.82 14.28
CA ILE A 155 -16.71 7.75 15.23
C ILE A 155 -17.06 6.41 14.61
N TRP A 156 -18.33 6.23 14.21
CA TRP A 156 -18.81 4.93 13.75
C TRP A 156 -18.31 4.54 12.36
N GLY A 157 -18.09 5.51 11.47
CA GLY A 157 -17.39 5.30 10.22
C GLY A 157 -15.96 4.81 10.46
N THR A 158 -15.25 5.39 11.42
CA THR A 158 -13.91 4.90 11.76
C THR A 158 -13.94 3.53 12.42
N VAL A 159 -14.88 3.26 13.32
CA VAL A 159 -15.03 1.91 13.91
C VAL A 159 -15.29 0.88 12.82
N ALA A 160 -16.14 1.19 11.84
CA ALA A 160 -16.39 0.31 10.69
C ALA A 160 -15.11 0.04 9.89
N LEU A 161 -14.32 1.07 9.61
CA LEU A 161 -13.03 0.95 8.93
C LEU A 161 -12.04 0.11 9.74
N VAL A 162 -11.89 0.40 11.04
CA VAL A 162 -10.97 -0.32 11.93
C VAL A 162 -11.32 -1.80 11.99
N LEU A 163 -12.60 -2.13 12.22
CA LEU A 163 -13.06 -3.52 12.28
C LEU A 163 -12.83 -4.27 10.96
N THR A 164 -13.06 -3.60 9.83
CA THR A 164 -12.93 -4.26 8.53
C THR A 164 -11.47 -4.44 8.15
N TYR A 165 -10.68 -3.37 8.18
CA TYR A 165 -9.27 -3.40 7.76
C TYR A 165 -8.39 -4.19 8.73
N ALA A 166 -8.68 -4.21 10.03
CA ALA A 166 -7.95 -5.05 10.97
C ALA A 166 -8.08 -6.54 10.65
N ALA A 167 -9.20 -7.00 10.10
CA ALA A 167 -9.35 -8.38 9.64
C ALA A 167 -8.42 -8.72 8.47
N TYR A 168 -8.27 -7.80 7.51
CA TYR A 168 -7.30 -7.94 6.41
C TYR A 168 -5.86 -7.92 6.91
N VAL A 169 -5.52 -6.97 7.78
CA VAL A 169 -4.17 -6.88 8.39
C VAL A 169 -3.86 -8.12 9.22
N ALA A 170 -4.82 -8.64 9.98
CA ALA A 170 -4.66 -9.87 10.76
C ALA A 170 -4.27 -11.05 9.88
N GLU A 171 -4.90 -11.20 8.71
CA GLU A 171 -4.56 -12.29 7.79
C GLU A 171 -3.16 -12.14 7.20
N VAL A 172 -2.81 -10.91 6.81
CA VAL A 172 -1.47 -10.61 6.28
C VAL A 172 -0.40 -10.89 7.34
N LEU A 173 -0.62 -10.45 8.59
CA LEU A 173 0.28 -10.73 9.71
C LEU A 173 0.37 -12.22 10.02
N ARG A 174 -0.75 -12.94 10.06
CA ARG A 174 -0.79 -14.40 10.24
C ARG A 174 0.04 -15.12 9.18
N SER A 175 -0.16 -14.77 7.91
CA SER A 175 0.62 -15.32 6.79
C SER A 175 2.11 -14.98 6.92
N GLY A 176 2.43 -13.79 7.42
CA GLY A 176 3.80 -13.39 7.76
C GLY A 176 4.43 -14.26 8.85
N ILE A 177 3.69 -14.54 9.92
CA ILE A 177 4.10 -15.40 11.04
C ILE A 177 4.34 -16.85 10.56
N GLU A 178 3.45 -17.36 9.71
CA GLU A 178 3.54 -18.71 9.13
C GLU A 178 4.68 -18.84 8.12
N SER A 179 5.08 -17.74 7.46
CA SER A 179 6.21 -17.74 6.53
C SER A 179 7.57 -17.98 7.20
N ILE A 180 7.66 -17.80 8.52
CA ILE A 180 8.92 -17.99 9.26
C ILE A 180 9.23 -19.47 9.37
N HIS A 181 10.37 -19.88 8.81
CA HIS A 181 10.76 -21.28 8.70
C HIS A 181 10.85 -21.95 10.09
N GLN A 182 10.31 -23.17 10.20
CA GLN A 182 10.24 -23.92 11.46
C GLN A 182 11.61 -24.09 12.13
N SER A 183 12.69 -24.21 11.35
CA SER A 183 14.05 -24.32 11.90
C SER A 183 14.45 -23.16 12.80
N GLN A 184 13.93 -21.94 12.56
CA GLN A 184 14.21 -20.81 13.45
C GLN A 184 13.52 -20.97 14.80
N ARG A 185 12.30 -21.51 14.82
CA ARG A 185 11.56 -21.81 16.05
C ARG A 185 12.24 -22.95 16.82
N SER A 186 12.69 -23.99 16.10
CA SER A 186 13.47 -25.08 16.68
C SER A 186 14.82 -24.61 17.24
N ALA A 187 15.54 -23.72 16.53
CA ALA A 187 16.80 -23.15 17.00
C ALA A 187 16.59 -22.28 18.26
N ALA A 188 15.53 -21.46 18.29
CA ALA A 188 15.16 -20.68 19.47
C ALA A 188 14.85 -21.58 20.69
N ALA A 189 14.12 -22.68 20.48
CA ALA A 189 13.87 -23.68 21.51
C ALA A 189 15.17 -24.35 22.01
N SER A 190 16.13 -24.65 21.12
CA SER A 190 17.45 -25.17 21.50
C SER A 190 18.28 -24.19 22.33
N LEU A 191 18.02 -22.89 22.21
CA LEU A 191 18.61 -21.84 23.05
C LEU A 191 17.85 -21.62 24.36
N GLY A 192 16.83 -22.44 24.66
CA GLY A 192 16.05 -22.37 25.90
C GLY A 192 14.97 -21.28 25.92
N LEU A 193 14.64 -20.67 24.77
CA LEU A 193 13.58 -19.66 24.70
C LEU A 193 12.20 -20.32 24.84
N SER A 194 11.33 -19.70 25.64
CA SER A 194 9.92 -20.11 25.72
C SER A 194 9.19 -19.82 24.39
N HIS A 195 8.00 -20.38 24.19
CA HIS A 195 7.18 -20.06 23.02
C HIS A 195 6.88 -18.56 22.92
N SER A 196 6.60 -17.91 24.05
CA SER A 196 6.35 -16.47 24.13
C SER A 196 7.59 -15.65 23.77
N ASP A 197 8.76 -16.06 24.26
CA ASP A 197 10.03 -15.40 23.92
C ASP A 197 10.39 -15.58 22.44
N THR A 198 10.20 -16.80 21.92
CA THR A 198 10.40 -17.11 20.51
C THR A 198 9.48 -16.26 19.64
N MET A 199 8.20 -16.14 20.01
CA MET A 199 7.26 -15.29 19.29
C MET A 199 7.69 -13.82 19.33
N ARG A 200 7.99 -13.29 20.52
CA ARG A 200 8.29 -11.87 20.74
C ARG A 200 9.63 -11.42 20.13
N PHE A 201 10.69 -12.22 20.29
CA PHE A 201 12.05 -11.81 19.95
C PHE A 201 12.55 -12.36 18.62
N VAL A 202 12.00 -13.48 18.12
CA VAL A 202 12.46 -14.11 16.88
C VAL A 202 11.42 -13.96 15.77
N VAL A 203 10.22 -14.49 15.96
CA VAL A 203 9.21 -14.63 14.90
C VAL A 203 8.59 -13.28 14.54
N LEU A 204 8.04 -12.56 15.53
CA LEU A 204 7.25 -11.36 15.29
C LEU A 204 8.06 -10.24 14.61
N PRO A 205 9.30 -9.90 15.02
CA PRO A 205 10.09 -8.88 14.34
C PRO A 205 10.38 -9.22 12.87
N GLN A 206 10.59 -10.50 12.56
CA GLN A 206 10.83 -10.97 11.20
C GLN A 206 9.55 -10.98 10.37
N ALA A 207 8.45 -11.47 10.94
CA ALA A 207 7.14 -11.49 10.30
C ALA A 207 6.69 -10.07 9.93
N ILE A 208 6.78 -9.12 10.87
CA ILE A 208 6.45 -7.70 10.63
C ILE A 208 7.28 -7.15 9.46
N ARG A 209 8.61 -7.33 9.45
CA ARG A 209 9.46 -6.85 8.35
C ARG A 209 9.06 -7.43 6.99
N ARG A 210 8.64 -8.70 6.93
CA ARG A 210 8.20 -9.36 5.70
C ARG A 210 6.85 -8.84 5.21
N VAL A 211 5.95 -8.49 6.13
CA VAL A 211 4.59 -8.05 5.77
C VAL A 211 4.46 -6.54 5.58
N VAL A 212 5.42 -5.73 6.05
CA VAL A 212 5.40 -4.27 5.87
C VAL A 212 5.17 -3.87 4.40
N PRO A 213 5.88 -4.43 3.40
CA PRO A 213 5.63 -4.10 1.99
C PRO A 213 4.20 -4.44 1.54
N ALA A 214 3.67 -5.59 1.96
CA ALA A 214 2.30 -6.01 1.62
C ALA A 214 1.24 -5.13 2.31
N ASN A 215 1.50 -4.70 3.55
CA ASN A 215 0.62 -3.79 4.28
C ASN A 215 0.60 -2.39 3.66
N MET A 216 1.70 -1.91 3.06
CA MET A 216 1.71 -0.59 2.40
C MET A 216 0.65 -0.47 1.31
N ASN A 217 0.35 -1.55 0.58
CA ASN A 217 -0.74 -1.54 -0.39
C ASN A 217 -2.12 -1.36 0.26
N LEU A 218 -2.33 -1.97 1.43
CA LEU A 218 -3.58 -1.85 2.19
C LEU A 218 -3.71 -0.45 2.82
N PHE A 219 -2.58 0.14 3.24
CA PHE A 219 -2.51 1.54 3.68
C PHE A 219 -2.93 2.52 2.58
N ILE A 220 -2.46 2.32 1.34
CA ILE A 220 -2.89 3.12 0.18
C ILE A 220 -4.38 2.91 -0.12
N ALA A 221 -4.89 1.68 0.03
CA ALA A 221 -6.30 1.38 -0.20
C ALA A 221 -7.24 2.10 0.78
N LEU A 222 -6.80 2.38 2.01
CA LEU A 222 -7.58 3.13 3.01
C LEU A 222 -7.77 4.61 2.62
N GLN A 223 -6.95 5.13 1.72
CA GLN A 223 -6.95 6.53 1.29
C GLN A 223 -7.59 6.74 -0.09
N LYS A 224 -8.18 5.70 -0.67
CA LYS A 224 -8.97 5.76 -1.91
C LYS A 224 -10.46 5.87 -1.60
#